data_AF-A0A3D0Y0E1-F1
#
_entry.id   AF-A0A3D0Y0E1-F1
#
_cell.length_a   1.000
_cell.length_b   1.000
_cell.length_c   1.000
_cell.angle_alpha   90.00
_cell.angle_beta   90.00
_cell.angle_gamma   90.00
#
_symmetry.space_group_name_H-M   'P 1'
#
loop_
_entity.id
_entity.type
_entity.pdbx_description
1 polymer ?
#
loop_
_entity_poly.entity_id
_entity_poly.type
_entity_poly.pdbx_seq_one_letter_code
_entity_poly.pdbx_strand_id
1 'polypeptide(L)'
;EKVDDKNTYIVIGHKMQGYERAVLDISKELNKHFDVTAVVPKFVTEDVRENIENANGLKGIYVCPDPSELGIYKSFNYEIFERRNSVVVAFDGNSPVSNLIQEAKNGKGKAKIYVNADVDVLKEKANSLDGYVKAFNKNINLADEVLEDNPEIKG
;
A
#
# COMPACT_ATOMS: atom_id res chain seq x y z
N GLU A 1 -2.99 1.54 -19.02
CA GLU A 1 -3.56 0.40 -19.79
C GLU A 1 -2.93 -0.98 -19.51
N LYS A 2 -1.62 -1.14 -19.30
CA LYS A 2 -0.95 -2.46 -19.14
C LYS A 2 -0.89 -3.06 -17.71
N VAL A 3 -1.98 -3.00 -16.93
CA VAL A 3 -2.02 -3.74 -15.64
C VAL A 3 -2.67 -5.10 -15.89
N ASP A 4 -1.95 -6.19 -15.64
CA ASP A 4 -2.51 -7.54 -15.69
C ASP A 4 -3.38 -7.77 -14.45
N ASP A 5 -4.69 -7.69 -14.62
CA ASP A 5 -5.66 -7.83 -13.54
C ASP A 5 -5.80 -9.28 -13.04
N LYS A 6 -5.28 -10.28 -13.78
CA LYS A 6 -5.30 -11.69 -13.36
C LYS A 6 -4.18 -12.03 -12.37
N ASN A 7 -3.06 -11.33 -12.46
CA ASN A 7 -1.88 -11.55 -11.61
C ASN A 7 -1.69 -10.45 -10.56
N THR A 8 -2.60 -9.48 -10.48
CA THR A 8 -2.55 -8.40 -9.50
C THR A 8 -3.48 -8.70 -8.32
N TYR A 9 -2.89 -8.85 -7.14
CA TYR A 9 -3.59 -8.99 -5.86
C TYR A 9 -3.45 -7.70 -5.05
N ILE A 10 -4.59 -7.08 -4.72
CA ILE A 10 -4.64 -5.82 -3.98
C ILE A 10 -5.23 -6.10 -2.60
N VAL A 11 -4.56 -5.61 -1.58
CA VAL A 11 -5.01 -5.70 -0.20
C VAL A 11 -5.40 -4.31 0.30
N ILE A 12 -6.59 -4.20 0.88
CA ILE A 12 -7.12 -2.95 1.43
C ILE A 12 -7.56 -3.13 2.90
N GLY A 13 -7.64 -2.03 3.63
CA GLY A 13 -8.09 -2.01 5.02
C GLY A 13 -9.60 -2.22 5.18
N HIS A 14 -10.04 -2.46 6.42
CA HIS A 14 -11.43 -2.79 6.77
C HIS A 14 -12.39 -1.60 6.80
N LYS A 15 -11.89 -0.36 6.77
CA LYS A 15 -12.76 0.82 6.94
C LYS A 15 -13.68 1.05 5.73
N MET A 16 -13.31 0.55 4.55
CA MET A 16 -14.08 0.67 3.31
C MET A 16 -14.51 2.11 2.98
N GLN A 17 -13.68 3.08 3.36
CA GLN A 17 -13.91 4.51 3.21
C GLN A 17 -12.71 5.15 2.52
N GLY A 18 -12.89 6.29 1.85
CA GLY A 18 -11.77 7.00 1.23
C GLY A 18 -11.03 6.16 0.18
N TYR A 19 -9.74 5.90 0.42
CA TYR A 19 -8.84 5.25 -0.53
C TYR A 19 -9.26 3.81 -0.85
N GLU A 20 -9.71 3.05 0.14
CA GLU A 20 -10.16 1.66 -0.02
C GLU A 20 -11.32 1.56 -1.01
N ARG A 21 -12.26 2.51 -0.94
CA ARG A 21 -13.39 2.59 -1.86
C ARG A 21 -12.95 3.06 -3.24
N ALA A 22 -12.03 4.04 -3.30
CA ALA A 22 -11.47 4.53 -4.56
C ALA A 22 -10.80 3.41 -5.38
N VAL A 23 -10.11 2.47 -4.72
CA VAL A 23 -9.52 1.29 -5.38
C VAL A 23 -10.60 0.42 -6.05
N LEU A 24 -11.70 0.15 -5.35
CA LEU A 24 -12.81 -0.63 -5.90
C LEU A 24 -13.52 0.08 -7.06
N ASP A 25 -13.68 1.40 -6.95
CA ASP A 25 -14.35 2.20 -7.97
C ASP A 25 -13.49 2.32 -9.24
N ILE A 26 -12.18 2.55 -9.09
CA ILE A 26 -11.21 2.55 -10.20
C ILE A 26 -11.19 1.19 -10.92
N SER A 27 -11.28 0.08 -10.20
CA SER A 27 -11.36 -1.26 -10.81
C SER A 27 -12.53 -1.34 -11.80
N LYS A 28 -13.69 -0.78 -11.42
CA LYS A 28 -14.88 -0.75 -12.27
C LYS A 28 -14.72 0.21 -13.45
N GLU A 29 -14.19 1.41 -13.20
CA GLU A 29 -13.96 2.43 -14.25
C GLU A 29 -13.00 1.92 -15.33
N LEU A 30 -11.94 1.21 -14.93
CA LEU A 30 -10.98 0.62 -15.86
C LEU A 30 -11.49 -0.67 -16.54
N ASN A 31 -12.69 -1.14 -16.18
CA ASN A 31 -13.22 -2.44 -16.58
C ASN A 31 -12.22 -3.59 -16.37
N LYS A 32 -11.55 -3.56 -15.20
CA LYS A 32 -10.57 -4.57 -14.77
C LYS A 32 -11.07 -5.28 -13.53
N HIS A 33 -10.81 -6.57 -13.46
CA HIS A 33 -11.21 -7.41 -12.33
C HIS A 33 -10.01 -7.73 -11.45
N PHE A 34 -9.52 -6.72 -10.71
CA PHE A 34 -8.46 -6.93 -9.73
C PHE A 34 -8.92 -7.86 -8.61
N ASP A 35 -8.02 -8.70 -8.13
CA ASP A 35 -8.28 -9.48 -6.92
C ASP A 35 -8.09 -8.59 -5.69
N VAL A 36 -9.18 -7.94 -5.26
CA VAL A 36 -9.17 -7.05 -4.10
C VAL A 36 -9.67 -7.80 -2.87
N THR A 37 -8.82 -7.93 -1.84
CA THR A 37 -9.17 -8.53 -0.56
C THR A 37 -9.09 -7.51 0.56
N ALA A 38 -10.15 -7.44 1.38
CA ALA A 38 -10.15 -6.62 2.59
C ALA A 38 -9.53 -7.39 3.76
N VAL A 39 -8.67 -6.72 4.52
CA VAL A 39 -8.09 -7.26 5.75
C VAL A 39 -8.79 -6.64 6.94
N VAL A 40 -9.29 -7.51 7.82
CA VAL A 40 -10.22 -7.14 8.89
C VAL A 40 -9.69 -7.64 10.24
N PRO A 41 -9.74 -6.82 11.31
CA PRO A 41 -9.40 -7.29 12.66
C PRO A 41 -10.38 -8.35 13.11
N LYS A 42 -10.02 -9.12 14.14
CA LYS A 42 -10.91 -10.14 14.71
C LYS A 42 -12.26 -9.58 15.16
N PHE A 43 -12.29 -8.31 15.56
CA PHE A 43 -13.51 -7.61 15.96
C PHE A 43 -13.63 -6.29 15.22
N VAL A 44 -14.82 -6.04 14.68
CA VAL A 44 -15.23 -4.79 14.04
C VAL A 44 -16.58 -4.34 14.58
N THR A 45 -16.94 -3.08 14.36
CA THR A 45 -18.29 -2.59 14.63
C THR A 45 -19.27 -3.11 13.58
N GLU A 46 -20.57 -3.13 13.91
CA GLU A 46 -21.60 -3.52 12.94
C GLU A 46 -21.58 -2.63 11.70
N ASP A 47 -21.40 -1.30 11.85
CA ASP A 47 -21.29 -0.39 10.71
C ASP A 47 -20.16 -0.78 9.74
N VAL A 48 -19.00 -1.16 10.28
CA VAL A 48 -17.86 -1.61 9.47
C VAL A 48 -18.19 -2.94 8.78
N ARG A 49 -18.81 -3.87 9.51
CA ARG A 49 -19.24 -5.15 8.97
C ARG A 49 -20.22 -4.96 7.81
N GLU A 50 -21.25 -4.15 8.00
CA GLU A 50 -22.23 -3.83 6.95
C GLU A 50 -21.56 -3.18 5.73
N ASN A 51 -20.62 -2.26 5.95
CA ASN A 51 -19.89 -1.63 4.84
C ASN A 51 -19.07 -2.64 4.04
N ILE A 52 -18.43 -3.60 4.69
CA ILE A 52 -17.66 -4.68 4.03
C ILE A 52 -18.60 -5.65 3.30
N GLU A 53 -19.69 -6.08 3.93
CA GLU A 53 -20.67 -7.01 3.34
C GLU A 53 -21.33 -6.40 2.10
N ASN A 54 -21.55 -5.07 2.09
CA ASN A 54 -22.13 -4.35 0.97
C ASN A 54 -21.10 -3.87 -0.08
N ALA A 55 -19.81 -4.15 0.12
CA ALA A 55 -18.74 -3.69 -0.77
C ALA A 55 -18.66 -4.51 -2.06
N ASN A 56 -19.36 -4.04 -3.10
CA ASN A 56 -19.27 -4.61 -4.43
C ASN A 56 -17.85 -4.42 -5.03
N GLY A 57 -17.17 -5.54 -5.30
CA GLY A 57 -15.83 -5.58 -5.91
C GLY A 57 -14.78 -6.27 -5.05
N LEU A 58 -15.09 -6.60 -3.79
CA LEU A 58 -14.23 -7.47 -2.99
C LEU A 58 -14.33 -8.92 -3.49
N LYS A 59 -13.18 -9.57 -3.65
CA LYS A 59 -13.08 -11.01 -3.93
C LYS A 59 -12.95 -11.83 -2.65
N GLY A 60 -12.48 -11.22 -1.57
CA GLY A 60 -12.25 -11.91 -0.31
C GLY A 60 -12.18 -10.98 0.90
N ILE A 61 -12.29 -11.61 2.06
CA ILE A 61 -12.10 -11.01 3.37
C ILE A 61 -11.11 -11.89 4.13
N TYR A 62 -9.99 -11.31 4.55
CA TYR A 62 -9.03 -11.95 5.43
C TYR A 62 -9.22 -11.44 6.86
N VAL A 63 -9.61 -12.32 7.78
CA VAL A 63 -9.76 -11.98 9.19
C VAL A 63 -8.45 -12.25 9.91
N CYS A 64 -7.81 -11.18 10.40
CA CYS A 64 -6.61 -11.25 11.22
C CYS A 64 -6.97 -11.84 12.60
N PRO A 65 -6.17 -12.77 13.15
CA PRO A 65 -6.41 -13.28 14.50
C PRO A 65 -6.21 -12.22 15.60
N ASP A 66 -5.51 -11.12 15.29
CA ASP A 66 -5.33 -10.01 16.20
C ASP A 66 -6.63 -9.17 16.31
N PRO A 67 -7.12 -8.91 17.52
CA PRO A 67 -8.33 -8.09 17.73
C PRO A 67 -8.10 -6.59 17.52
N SER A 68 -6.85 -6.13 17.45
CA SER A 68 -6.52 -4.71 17.35
C SER A 68 -6.24 -4.30 15.90
N GLU A 69 -6.72 -3.11 15.50
CA GLU A 69 -6.37 -2.52 14.20
C GLU A 69 -4.85 -2.39 14.03
N LEU A 70 -4.15 -1.99 15.10
CA LEU A 70 -2.69 -1.86 15.10
C LEU A 70 -1.95 -3.20 14.93
N GLY A 71 -2.54 -4.29 15.40
CA GLY A 71 -1.98 -5.64 15.26
C GLY A 71 -1.91 -6.05 13.79
N ILE A 72 -2.95 -5.74 13.02
CA ILE A 72 -2.97 -5.93 11.56
C ILE A 72 -1.79 -5.22 10.92
N TYR A 73 -1.64 -3.91 11.16
CA TYR A 73 -0.57 -3.11 10.55
C TYR A 73 0.81 -3.71 10.84
N LYS A 74 1.08 -4.10 12.09
CA LYS A 74 2.34 -4.74 12.47
C LYS A 74 2.57 -6.06 11.75
N SER A 75 1.55 -6.91 11.65
CA SER A 75 1.65 -8.18 10.92
C SER A 75 1.93 -7.95 9.44
N PHE A 76 1.30 -6.98 8.80
CA PHE A 76 1.55 -6.62 7.40
C PHE A 76 2.95 -6.09 7.19
N ASN A 77 3.39 -5.16 8.04
CA ASN A 77 4.73 -4.58 7.94
C ASN A 77 5.81 -5.65 8.10
N TYR A 78 5.60 -6.63 8.99
CA TYR A 78 6.51 -7.76 9.11
C TYR A 78 6.53 -8.64 7.85
N GLU A 79 5.36 -9.06 7.35
CA GLU A 79 5.29 -9.94 6.19
C GLU A 79 5.83 -9.31 4.89
N ILE A 80 5.72 -7.99 4.76
CA ILE A 80 6.22 -7.24 3.60
C ILE A 80 7.69 -6.86 3.83
N PHE A 81 7.97 -6.03 4.83
CA PHE A 81 9.27 -5.37 4.96
C PHE A 81 10.35 -6.22 5.61
N GLU A 82 10.01 -7.21 6.43
CA GLU A 82 11.03 -8.10 7.02
C GLU A 82 11.35 -9.31 6.15
N ARG A 83 10.39 -9.76 5.33
CA ARG A 83 10.48 -11.06 4.66
C ARG A 83 10.59 -10.99 3.14
N ARG A 84 10.28 -9.84 2.52
CA ARG A 84 10.16 -9.72 1.06
C ARG A 84 10.82 -8.46 0.53
N ASN A 85 11.39 -8.58 -0.68
CA ASN A 85 11.70 -7.41 -1.48
C ASN A 85 10.38 -6.70 -1.80
N SER A 86 10.37 -5.38 -1.65
CA SER A 86 9.17 -4.56 -1.81
C SER A 86 9.52 -3.19 -2.38
N VAL A 87 8.53 -2.58 -3.01
CA VAL A 87 8.58 -1.18 -3.46
C VAL A 87 7.58 -0.40 -2.64
N VAL A 88 8.03 0.70 -2.03
CA VAL A 88 7.19 1.61 -1.25
C VAL A 88 7.13 2.94 -1.97
N VAL A 89 5.93 3.43 -2.24
CA VAL A 89 5.71 4.74 -2.86
C VAL A 89 4.83 5.58 -1.94
N ALA A 90 5.35 6.69 -1.45
CA ALA A 90 4.65 7.61 -0.56
C ALA A 90 4.20 8.87 -1.31
N PHE A 91 2.89 9.12 -1.28
CA PHE A 91 2.26 10.31 -1.87
C PHE A 91 1.80 11.35 -0.84
N ASP A 92 1.52 10.93 0.40
CA ASP A 92 1.05 11.78 1.50
C ASP A 92 2.05 11.73 2.67
N GLY A 93 2.31 12.88 3.30
CA GLY A 93 3.27 13.05 4.38
C GLY A 93 2.69 12.87 5.78
N ASN A 94 1.51 12.28 5.91
CA ASN A 94 0.89 12.06 7.23
C ASN A 94 1.72 11.10 8.12
N SER A 95 1.44 11.14 9.43
CA SER A 95 2.19 10.36 10.43
C SER A 95 2.19 8.84 10.16
N PRO A 96 1.04 8.21 9.83
CA PRO A 96 1.03 6.80 9.40
C PRO A 96 1.99 6.47 8.25
N VAL A 97 2.02 7.30 7.19
CA VAL A 97 2.92 7.08 6.05
C VAL A 97 4.38 7.24 6.46
N SER A 98 4.69 8.25 7.28
CA SER A 98 6.06 8.46 7.79
C SER A 98 6.57 7.26 8.62
N ASN A 99 5.69 6.65 9.41
CA ASN A 99 6.02 5.42 10.15
C ASN A 99 6.27 4.24 9.22
N LEU A 100 5.43 4.04 8.19
CA LEU A 100 5.60 2.99 7.20
C LEU A 100 6.92 3.12 6.43
N ILE A 101 7.30 4.34 6.03
CA ILE A 101 8.62 4.61 5.42
C ILE A 101 9.75 4.16 6.35
N GLN A 102 9.61 4.43 7.64
CA GLN A 102 10.63 4.06 8.63
C GLN A 102 10.72 2.55 8.83
N GLU A 103 9.58 1.86 8.88
CA GLU A 103 9.51 0.40 8.99
C GLU A 103 10.07 -0.28 7.73
N ALA A 104 9.72 0.21 6.54
CA ALA A 104 10.27 -0.27 5.28
C ALA A 104 11.80 -0.13 5.21
N LYS A 105 12.33 1.00 5.69
CA LYS A 105 13.77 1.27 5.73
C LYS A 105 14.50 0.39 6.75
N ASN A 106 13.85 0.05 7.86
CA ASN A 106 14.43 -0.78 8.91
C ASN A 106 14.30 -2.29 8.62
N GLY A 107 13.35 -2.68 7.76
CA GLY A 107 13.06 -4.08 7.46
C GLY A 107 14.18 -4.79 6.69
N LYS A 108 14.37 -6.08 7.00
CA LYS A 108 15.41 -6.93 6.36
C LYS A 108 15.12 -7.28 4.89
N GLY A 109 13.88 -7.09 4.44
CA GLY A 109 13.42 -7.34 3.09
C GLY A 109 13.97 -6.36 2.05
N LYS A 110 14.72 -5.32 2.44
CA LYS A 110 15.38 -4.36 1.53
C LYS A 110 14.39 -3.66 0.60
N ALA A 111 13.42 -2.97 1.18
CA ALA A 111 12.47 -2.17 0.41
C ALA A 111 13.17 -1.06 -0.39
N LYS A 112 12.76 -0.86 -1.64
CA LYS A 112 13.09 0.36 -2.41
C LYS A 112 12.01 1.40 -2.18
N ILE A 113 12.39 2.57 -1.66
CA ILE A 113 11.45 3.55 -1.13
C ILE A 113 11.49 4.81 -1.98
N TYR A 114 10.33 5.26 -2.43
CA TYR A 114 10.12 6.45 -3.25
C TYR A 114 9.19 7.40 -2.52
N VAL A 115 9.54 8.68 -2.45
CA VAL A 115 8.75 9.69 -1.74
C VAL A 115 8.52 10.92 -2.60
N ASN A 116 7.30 11.44 -2.56
CA ASN A 116 6.92 12.62 -3.32
C ASN A 116 7.55 13.89 -2.72
N ALA A 117 8.53 14.47 -3.41
CA ALA A 117 9.25 15.67 -3.01
C ALA A 117 8.43 16.96 -3.14
N ASP A 118 7.28 16.91 -3.81
CA ASP A 118 6.32 18.03 -3.84
C ASP A 118 5.55 18.15 -2.51
N VAL A 119 5.73 17.20 -1.58
CA VAL A 119 5.17 17.25 -0.21
C VAL A 119 6.31 17.55 0.76
N ASP A 120 6.27 18.73 1.37
CA ASP A 120 7.37 19.23 2.23
C ASP A 120 7.76 18.24 3.34
N VAL A 121 6.78 17.63 4.01
CA VAL A 121 7.03 16.65 5.08
C VAL A 121 7.75 15.41 4.55
N LEU A 122 7.39 14.93 3.35
CA LEU A 122 8.06 13.79 2.73
C LEU A 122 9.45 14.16 2.22
N LYS A 123 9.63 15.39 1.72
CA LYS A 123 10.94 15.91 1.32
C LYS A 123 11.90 16.02 2.50
N GLU A 124 11.45 16.56 3.63
CA GLU A 124 12.22 16.58 4.87
C GLU A 124 12.56 15.16 5.34
N LYS A 125 11.59 14.24 5.26
CA LYS A 125 11.81 12.83 5.58
C LYS A 125 12.86 12.19 4.67
N ALA A 126 12.82 12.45 3.37
CA ALA A 126 13.81 11.98 2.40
C ALA A 126 15.22 12.45 2.79
N ASN A 127 15.37 13.76 3.08
CA ASN A 127 16.63 14.35 3.49
C ASN A 127 17.15 13.75 4.80
N SER A 128 16.26 13.42 5.74
CA SER A 128 16.65 12.78 7.02
C SER A 128 17.12 11.32 6.86
N LEU A 129 16.67 10.66 5.79
CA LEU A 129 16.97 9.25 5.49
C LEU A 129 17.97 9.11 4.34
N ASP A 130 18.77 10.14 4.09
CA ASP A 130 19.69 10.29 2.96
C ASP A 130 20.30 8.96 2.44
N GLY A 131 20.20 8.77 1.13
CA GLY A 131 20.67 7.56 0.43
C GLY A 131 19.78 6.32 0.53
N TYR A 132 18.82 6.26 1.46
CA TYR A 132 17.89 5.12 1.61
C TYR A 132 16.55 5.32 0.90
N VAL A 133 16.23 6.55 0.54
CA VAL A 133 14.95 6.94 -0.06
C VAL A 133 15.22 7.76 -1.31
N LYS A 134 14.49 7.45 -2.39
CA LYS A 134 14.54 8.19 -3.65
C LYS A 134 13.40 9.20 -3.71
N ALA A 135 13.74 10.46 -3.89
CA ALA A 135 12.74 11.51 -4.07
C ALA A 135 12.25 11.54 -5.53
N PHE A 136 10.94 11.66 -5.73
CA PHE A 136 10.35 11.91 -7.06
C PHE A 136 9.46 13.15 -7.03
N ASN A 137 9.12 13.70 -8.20
CA ASN A 137 8.15 14.78 -8.34
C ASN A 137 7.27 14.54 -9.57
N LYS A 138 6.31 15.42 -9.83
CA LYS A 138 5.38 15.30 -10.98
C LYS A 138 6.04 15.29 -12.37
N ASN A 139 7.29 15.72 -12.49
CA ASN A 139 8.01 15.78 -13.77
C ASN A 139 8.70 14.44 -14.11
N ILE A 140 8.66 13.47 -13.22
CA ILE A 140 9.33 12.18 -13.37
C ILE A 140 8.29 11.10 -13.71
N ASN A 141 8.59 10.26 -14.70
CA ASN A 141 7.82 9.03 -14.90
C ASN A 141 8.22 8.00 -13.84
N LEU A 142 7.57 8.08 -12.68
CA LEU A 142 7.87 7.21 -11.55
C LEU A 142 7.72 5.72 -11.89
N ALA A 143 6.78 5.36 -12.76
CA ALA A 143 6.58 3.96 -13.13
C ALA A 143 7.81 3.39 -13.85
N ASP A 144 8.39 4.15 -14.79
CA ASP A 144 9.59 3.73 -15.51
C ASP A 144 10.77 3.60 -14.55
N GLU A 145 10.97 4.56 -13.66
CA GLU A 145 12.04 4.50 -12.66
C GLU A 145 11.91 3.27 -11.74
N VAL A 146 10.70 3.00 -11.23
CA VAL A 146 10.44 1.83 -10.40
C VAL A 146 10.77 0.56 -11.16
N LEU A 147 10.39 0.46 -12.43
CA LEU A 147 10.64 -0.74 -13.23
C LEU A 147 12.13 -0.89 -13.63
N GLU A 148 12.84 0.20 -13.85
CA GLU A 148 14.29 0.20 -14.09
C GLU A 148 15.08 -0.20 -12.86
N ASP A 149 14.72 0.37 -11.70
CA ASP A 149 15.36 0.05 -10.44
C ASP A 149 15.06 -1.39 -10.00
N ASN A 150 13.91 -1.96 -10.40
CA ASN A 150 13.42 -3.30 -10.03
C ASN A 150 13.18 -4.20 -11.26
N PRO A 151 14.21 -4.58 -12.02
CA PRO A 151 14.06 -5.37 -13.24
C PRO A 151 13.40 -6.74 -12.99
N GLU A 152 13.49 -7.27 -11.78
CA GLU A 152 12.81 -8.49 -11.34
C GLU A 152 11.27 -8.39 -11.36
N ILE A 153 10.72 -7.17 -11.39
CA ILE A 153 9.27 -6.92 -11.44
C ILE A 153 8.74 -6.93 -12.89
N LYS A 154 9.60 -6.75 -13.91
CA LYS A 154 9.20 -6.70 -15.34
C LYS A 154 8.79 -8.07 -15.94
N GLY A 155 8.55 -9.08 -15.09
CA GLY A 155 8.22 -10.45 -15.48
C GLY A 155 7.06 -10.57 -16.46
#